data_AF-A0A965Z6I9-F1
#
_entry.id   AF-A0A965Z6I9-F1
#
_cell.length_a   1.000
_cell.length_b   1.000
_cell.length_c   1.000
_cell.angle_alpha   90.00
_cell.angle_beta   90.00
_cell.angle_gamma   90.00
#
_symmetry.space_group_name_H-M   'P 1'
#
loop_
_entity.id
_entity.type
_entity.pdbx_description
1 polymer ?
#
loop_
_entity_poly.entity_id
_entity_poly.type
_entity_poly.pdbx_seq_one_letter_code
_entity_poly.pdbx_strand_id
1 'polypeptide(L)' 'KCRACFRLHAAPCTRFCPANVYAAGAGESIAIRAENCVQCRCCTLKCPFDNIDWQTPRHGVGPDYRLS' A
#
# COMPACT_ATOMS: atom_id res chain seq x y z
N LYS A 1 12.97 7.27 4.04
CA LYS A 1 12.73 5.82 3.94
C LYS A 1 12.23 5.39 2.55
N CYS A 2 11.11 5.91 2.03
CA CYS A 2 10.59 5.53 0.69
C CYS A 2 11.56 5.74 -0.48
N ARG A 3 12.30 6.87 -0.52
CA ARG A 3 13.31 7.11 -1.56
C ARG A 3 14.44 6.08 -1.55
N ALA A 4 14.89 5.67 -0.37
CA ALA A 4 15.87 4.58 -0.22
C ALA A 4 15.28 3.23 -0.66
N CYS A 5 14.01 2.97 -0.33
CA CYS A 5 13.28 1.79 -0.78
C CYS A 5 13.16 1.69 -2.31
N PHE A 6 12.97 2.83 -3.00
CA PHE A 6 13.01 2.91 -4.45
C PHE A 6 14.33 2.39 -5.03
N ARG A 7 15.45 2.82 -4.45
CA ARG A 7 16.79 2.47 -4.95
C ARG A 7 17.22 1.06 -4.58
N LEU A 8 16.90 0.62 -3.36
CA LEU A 8 17.37 -0.66 -2.80
C LEU A 8 16.46 -1.84 -3.13
N HIS A 9 15.15 -1.62 -3.27
CA HIS A 9 14.16 -2.69 -3.46
C HIS A 9 13.17 -2.42 -4.61
N ALA A 10 13.40 -1.37 -5.41
CA ALA A 10 12.53 -0.97 -6.51
C ALA A 10 11.06 -0.77 -6.06
N ALA A 11 10.84 -0.15 -4.89
CA ALA A 11 9.51 0.19 -4.36
C ALA A 11 8.50 -0.99 -4.40
N PRO A 12 8.74 -2.09 -3.65
CA PRO A 12 7.97 -3.33 -3.76
C PRO A 12 6.50 -3.18 -3.36
N CYS A 13 6.13 -2.14 -2.60
CA CYS A 13 4.74 -1.82 -2.26
C CYS A 13 3.86 -1.56 -3.48
N THR A 14 4.45 -1.15 -4.60
CA THR A 14 3.77 -1.01 -5.89
C THR A 14 3.42 -2.34 -6.55
N ARG A 15 4.00 -3.46 -6.08
CA ARG A 15 3.82 -4.80 -6.66
C ARG A 15 3.06 -5.75 -5.74
N PHE A 16 3.38 -5.77 -4.44
CA PHE A 16 2.70 -6.69 -3.51
C PHE A 16 1.30 -6.23 -3.13
N CYS A 17 0.97 -4.94 -3.33
CA CYS A 17 -0.34 -4.42 -2.96
C CYS A 17 -1.39 -4.92 -3.96
N PRO A 18 -2.37 -5.72 -3.52
CA PRO A 18 -3.33 -6.33 -4.45
C PRO A 18 -4.34 -5.32 -5.01
N ALA A 19 -4.40 -4.11 -4.45
CA ALA A 19 -5.42 -3.12 -4.78
C ALA A 19 -4.85 -1.79 -5.26
N ASN A 20 -3.57 -1.75 -5.68
CA ASN A 20 -2.94 -0.54 -6.21
C ASN A 20 -3.05 0.69 -5.29
N VAL A 21 -3.00 0.47 -3.96
CA VAL A 21 -2.96 1.56 -2.96
C VAL A 21 -1.69 2.39 -3.12
N TYR A 22 -0.56 1.77 -3.48
CA TYR A 22 0.72 2.45 -3.69
C TYR A 22 1.09 2.42 -5.17
N ALA A 23 1.40 3.57 -5.75
CA ALA A 23 1.88 3.69 -7.11
C ALA A 23 3.16 4.54 -7.17
N ALA A 24 4.02 4.27 -8.16
CA ALA A 24 5.18 5.11 -8.42
C ALA A 24 4.72 6.50 -8.90
N GLY A 25 5.19 7.55 -8.22
CA GLY A 25 5.03 8.93 -8.62
C GLY A 25 6.29 9.50 -9.28
N ALA A 26 6.28 10.80 -9.57
CA ALA A 26 7.45 11.49 -10.08
C ALA A 26 8.58 11.55 -9.04
N GLY A 27 9.84 11.40 -9.47
CA GLY A 27 11.01 11.64 -8.63
C GLY A 27 11.15 10.71 -7.41
N GLU A 28 11.08 9.39 -7.62
CA GLU A 28 11.25 8.38 -6.54
C GLU A 28 10.22 8.53 -5.39
N SER A 29 9.02 9.01 -5.71
CA SER A 29 7.91 9.18 -4.76
C SER A 29 6.87 8.07 -4.89
N ILE A 30 6.05 7.91 -3.84
CA ILE A 30 4.92 6.99 -3.82
C ILE A 30 3.64 7.80 -3.71
N ALA A 31 2.76 7.67 -4.69
CA ALA A 31 1.39 8.14 -4.61
C ALA A 31 0.54 7.11 -3.86
N ILE A 32 -0.31 7.57 -2.93
CA ILE A 32 -1.15 6.72 -2.09
C ILE A 32 -2.62 6.95 -2.45
N ARG A 33 -3.35 5.87 -2.74
CA ARG A 33 -4.80 5.82 -3.00
C ARG A 33 -5.46 4.93 -1.95
N ALA A 34 -5.66 5.48 -0.76
CA ALA A 34 -6.15 4.72 0.39
C ALA A 34 -7.58 4.20 0.19
N GLU A 35 -8.33 4.82 -0.71
CA GLU A 35 -9.70 4.47 -1.10
C GLU A 35 -9.78 3.07 -1.71
N ASN A 36 -8.70 2.59 -2.32
CA ASN A 36 -8.62 1.25 -2.89
C ASN A 36 -8.34 0.16 -1.85
N CYS A 37 -8.08 0.51 -0.59
CA CYS A 37 -7.60 -0.45 0.40
C CYS A 37 -8.61 -1.56 0.69
N VAL A 38 -8.24 -2.81 0.36
CA VAL A 38 -9.03 -4.02 0.66
C VAL A 38 -8.76 -4.61 2.06
N GLN A 39 -8.08 -3.85 2.92
CA GLN A 39 -7.82 -4.20 4.33
C GLN A 39 -7.04 -5.51 4.57
N CYS A 40 -6.33 -6.03 3.56
CA CYS A 40 -5.54 -7.26 3.66
C CYS A 40 -4.31 -7.18 4.58
N ARG A 41 -3.88 -5.97 4.98
CA ARG A 41 -2.68 -5.68 5.79
C ARG A 41 -1.33 -6.17 5.22
N CYS A 42 -1.26 -6.68 3.99
CA CYS A 42 0.01 -7.09 3.37
C CYS A 42 1.09 -5.99 3.41
N CYS A 43 0.69 -4.72 3.35
CA CYS A 43 1.61 -3.59 3.35
C CYS A 43 2.42 -3.42 4.63
N THR A 44 1.85 -3.74 5.80
CA THR A 44 2.60 -3.68 7.06
C THR A 44 3.59 -4.84 7.19
N LEU A 45 3.26 -6.01 6.62
CA LEU A 45 4.10 -7.21 6.70
C LEU A 45 5.23 -7.26 5.67
N LYS A 46 5.02 -6.68 4.48
CA LYS A 46 5.94 -6.81 3.35
C LYS A 46 6.78 -5.56 3.09
N CYS A 47 6.62 -4.50 3.89
CA CYS A 47 7.43 -3.29 3.73
C CYS A 47 8.82 -3.47 4.36
N PRO A 48 9.92 -3.41 3.59
CA PRO A 48 11.26 -3.69 4.12
C PRO A 48 11.81 -2.63 5.09
N PHE A 49 11.10 -1.50 5.27
CA PHE A 49 11.52 -0.40 6.16
C PHE A 49 10.58 -0.19 7.35
N ASP A 50 9.55 -1.03 7.50
CA ASP A 50 8.52 -0.91 8.53
C ASP A 50 8.00 0.52 8.68
N ASN A 51 7.77 1.21 7.55
CA ASN A 51 7.44 2.63 7.51
C ASN A 51 6.05 2.92 6.92
N ILE A 52 5.17 1.92 6.96
CA ILE A 52 3.76 2.06 6.60
C ILE A 52 2.96 1.99 7.89
N ASP A 53 2.38 3.12 8.28
CA ASP A 53 1.39 3.17 9.36
C ASP A 53 0.01 2.84 8.77
N TRP A 54 -0.51 1.67 9.09
CA TRP A 54 -1.85 1.23 8.68
C TRP A 54 -2.78 1.34 9.88
N GLN A 55 -3.90 2.01 9.68
CA GLN A 55 -4.95 2.13 10.70
C GLN A 55 -6.27 1.62 10.15
N THR A 56 -7.11 1.08 11.05
CA THR A 56 -8.44 0.63 10.68
C THR A 56 -9.26 1.82 10.17
N PRO A 57 -9.83 1.77 8.96
CA PRO A 57 -10.69 2.83 8.44
C PRO A 57 -11.96 2.99 9.29
N ARG A 58 -12.71 4.09 9.08
CA ARG A 58 -14.03 4.25 9.69
C ARG A 58 -14.95 3.09 9.30
N HIS A 59 -15.88 2.76 10.21
CA HIS A 59 -16.92 1.76 9.96
C HIS A 59 -17.66 2.04 8.64
N GLY A 60 -17.96 0.99 7.89
CA GLY A 60 -18.65 1.08 6.60
C GLY A 60 -17.74 1.41 5.39
N VAL A 61 -16.43 1.55 5.58
CA VAL A 61 -15.46 1.76 4.49
C VAL A 61 -14.68 0.47 4.22
N GLY A 62 -14.65 0.02 2.98
CA GLY A 62 -13.87 -1.15 2.57
C GLY A 62 -14.55 -1.96 1.45
N PRO A 63 -13.96 -3.11 1.09
CA PRO A 63 -14.50 -3.98 0.06
C PRO A 63 -15.82 -4.62 0.51
N ASP A 64 -16.80 -4.64 -0.40
CA ASP A 64 -18.04 -5.40 -0.25
C ASP A 64 -17.84 -6.79 -0.89
N TYR A 65 -17.52 -7.78 -0.05
CA TYR A 65 -17.30 -9.15 -0.50
C TYR A 65 -18.65 -9.86 -0.72
N ARG A 66 -18.95 -10.19 -1.97
CA ARG A 66 -20.13 -10.98 -2.35
C ARG A 66 -19.68 -12.27 -3.03
N LEU A 67 -20.32 -13.37 -2.69
CA LEU A 67 -20.20 -14.61 -3.44
C LEU A 67 -21.15 -14.49 -4.64
N SER A 68 -20.57 -14.50 -5.85
CA SER A 68 -21.33 -14.54 -7.11
C SER A 68 -21.94 -15.91 -7.33
#